data_AF-A0A8I0H875-F1
#
_entry.id   AF-A0A8I0H875-F1
#
_cell.length_a   1.000
_cell.length_b   1.000
_cell.length_c   1.000
_cell.angle_alpha   90.00
_cell.angle_beta   90.00
_cell.angle_gamma   90.00
#
_symmetry.space_group_name_H-M   'P 1'
#
loop_
_entity.id
_entity.type
_entity.pdbx_description
1 polymer ?
#
loop_
_entity_poly.entity_id
_entity_poly.type
_entity_poly.pdbx_seq_one_letter_code
_entity_poly.pdbx_strand_id
1 'polypeptide(L)'
;TFRPQQYITRAEFATIAALFFHAPEVEDDAFTDISDSWARDYINRAAKLGLISGYKDGTFRPQNQITRAEVMEIINNVLFRTPD
;
A
#
# COMPACT_ATOMS: atom_id res chain seq x y z
N THR A 1 -15.14 8.57 -14.71
CA THR A 1 -16.34 8.63 -13.85
C THR A 1 -16.02 8.02 -12.50
N PHE A 2 -16.49 8.64 -11.42
CA PHE A 2 -16.34 8.14 -10.04
C PHE A 2 -17.22 6.90 -9.79
N ARG A 3 -16.70 5.88 -9.10
CA ARG A 3 -17.35 4.56 -8.93
C ARG A 3 -17.43 4.15 -7.45
N PRO A 4 -18.34 4.74 -6.66
CA PRO A 4 -18.33 4.64 -5.20
C PRO A 4 -18.62 3.24 -4.63
N GLN A 5 -19.24 2.35 -5.40
CA GLN A 5 -19.56 0.98 -4.96
C GLN A 5 -18.54 -0.05 -5.45
N GLN A 6 -17.55 0.35 -6.24
CA GLN A 6 -16.54 -0.57 -6.74
C GLN A 6 -15.55 -0.88 -5.61
N TYR A 7 -15.27 -2.17 -5.41
CA TYR A 7 -14.14 -2.57 -4.56
C TYR A 7 -12.84 -2.01 -5.12
N ILE A 8 -11.96 -1.62 -4.20
CA ILE A 8 -10.61 -1.15 -4.52
C ILE A 8 -9.58 -2.23 -4.20
N THR A 9 -8.47 -2.17 -4.92
CA THR A 9 -7.33 -3.08 -4.80
C THR A 9 -6.35 -2.61 -3.73
N ARG A 10 -5.47 -3.51 -3.28
CA ARG A 10 -4.34 -3.17 -2.40
C ARG A 10 -3.42 -2.11 -3.03
N ALA A 11 -3.18 -2.17 -4.34
CA ALA A 11 -2.39 -1.16 -5.06
C ALA A 11 -3.03 0.24 -5.05
N GLU A 12 -4.34 0.33 -5.29
CA GLU A 12 -5.06 1.60 -5.26
C GLU A 12 -5.02 2.22 -3.86
N PHE A 13 -5.22 1.41 -2.81
CA PHE A 13 -5.20 1.92 -1.45
C PHE A 13 -3.79 2.32 -0.98
N ALA A 14 -2.76 1.54 -1.33
CA ALA A 14 -1.37 1.91 -1.06
C ALA A 14 -0.98 3.22 -1.77
N THR A 15 -1.49 3.44 -2.98
CA THR A 15 -1.29 4.69 -3.71
C THR A 15 -1.89 5.87 -2.95
N ILE A 16 -3.13 5.73 -2.44
CA ILE A 16 -3.77 6.77 -1.62
C ILE A 16 -2.94 7.07 -0.36
N ALA A 17 -2.46 6.03 0.34
CA ALA A 17 -1.63 6.20 1.52
C ALA A 17 -0.28 6.89 1.19
N ALA A 18 0.36 6.51 0.10
CA ALA A 18 1.61 7.10 -0.36
C ALA A 18 1.45 8.58 -0.76
N LEU A 19 0.31 8.96 -1.35
CA LEU A 19 0.04 10.34 -1.77
C LEU A 19 -0.09 11.32 -0.60
N PHE A 20 -0.40 10.83 0.61
CA PHE A 20 -0.51 11.69 1.79
C PHE A 20 0.86 12.21 2.26
N PHE A 21 1.96 11.53 1.88
CA PHE A 21 3.32 11.83 2.36
C PHE A 21 4.31 12.08 1.20
N HIS A 22 5.23 13.01 1.40
CA HIS A 22 6.37 13.18 0.49
C HIS A 22 7.48 12.18 0.87
N ALA A 23 7.40 10.96 0.33
CA ALA A 23 8.44 9.96 0.44
C ALA A 23 9.52 10.14 -0.65
N PRO A 24 10.80 9.85 -0.36
CA PRO A 24 11.82 9.76 -1.40
C PRO A 24 11.52 8.61 -2.37
N GLU A 25 12.06 8.70 -3.57
CA GLU A 25 12.03 7.57 -4.51
C GLU A 25 12.81 6.37 -3.97
N VAL A 26 12.32 5.18 -4.30
CA VAL A 26 12.87 3.91 -3.86
C VAL A 26 13.12 3.09 -5.11
N GLU A 27 14.39 2.83 -5.40
CA GLU A 27 14.81 2.12 -6.61
C GLU A 27 14.53 0.61 -6.51
N ASP A 28 14.77 0.01 -5.35
CA ASP A 28 14.59 -1.42 -5.11
C ASP A 28 13.13 -1.79 -4.79
N ASP A 29 12.71 -2.96 -5.26
CA ASP A 29 11.37 -3.49 -4.97
C ASP A 29 11.30 -4.11 -3.57
N ALA A 30 10.37 -3.62 -2.75
CA ALA A 30 10.11 -4.14 -1.43
C ALA A 30 9.43 -5.52 -1.42
N PHE A 31 8.79 -5.89 -2.54
CA PHE A 31 8.00 -7.12 -2.69
C PHE A 31 8.31 -7.79 -4.04
N THR A 32 8.14 -9.11 -4.12
CA THR A 32 8.57 -9.89 -5.29
C THR A 32 7.61 -9.79 -6.49
N ASP A 33 6.42 -9.25 -6.30
CA ASP A 33 5.32 -9.28 -7.27
C ASP A 33 4.82 -7.89 -7.71
N ILE A 34 5.68 -6.87 -7.61
CA ILE A 34 5.30 -5.48 -7.89
C ILE A 34 6.07 -4.84 -9.06
N SER A 35 7.09 -5.50 -9.62
CA SER A 35 7.94 -4.91 -10.66
C SER A 35 7.14 -4.46 -11.89
N ASP A 36 6.11 -5.23 -12.28
CA ASP A 36 5.22 -4.90 -13.41
C ASP A 36 3.95 -4.14 -13.00
N SER A 37 3.83 -3.76 -11.72
CA SER A 37 2.66 -3.05 -11.22
C SER A 37 2.73 -1.56 -11.57
N TRP A 38 1.63 -1.00 -12.07
CA TRP A 38 1.51 0.46 -12.26
C TRP A 38 1.71 1.25 -10.95
N ALA A 39 1.45 0.60 -9.81
CA ALA A 39 1.58 1.20 -8.48
C ALA A 39 2.95 0.95 -7.83
N ARG A 40 3.92 0.36 -8.56
CA ARG A 40 5.24 -0.04 -8.04
C ARG A 40 5.88 1.03 -7.17
N ASP A 41 6.04 2.24 -7.71
CA ASP A 41 6.73 3.32 -7.00
C ASP A 41 5.97 3.76 -5.74
N TYR A 42 4.64 3.80 -5.80
CA TYR A 42 3.81 4.13 -4.65
C TYR A 42 3.86 3.05 -3.56
N ILE A 43 3.87 1.78 -3.97
CA ILE A 43 4.01 0.64 -3.06
C ILE A 43 5.38 0.70 -2.38
N ASN A 44 6.46 0.89 -3.13
CA ASN A 44 7.81 0.98 -2.55
C ASN A 44 7.93 2.18 -1.58
N ARG A 45 7.38 3.34 -1.94
CA ARG A 45 7.33 4.52 -1.05
C ARG A 45 6.54 4.25 0.23
N ALA A 46 5.34 3.69 0.13
CA ALA A 46 4.52 3.38 1.28
C ALA A 46 5.17 2.31 2.18
N ALA A 47 5.82 1.30 1.60
CA ALA A 47 6.56 0.29 2.33
C ALA A 47 7.77 0.88 3.06
N LYS A 48 8.51 1.79 2.39
CA LYS A 48 9.66 2.49 2.97
C LYS A 48 9.27 3.35 4.17
N LEU A 49 8.07 3.94 4.15
CA LEU A 49 7.49 4.71 5.25
C LEU A 49 6.86 3.82 6.34
N GLY A 50 6.86 2.49 6.19
CA GLY A 50 6.23 1.57 7.13
C GLY A 50 4.70 1.64 7.15
N LEU A 51 4.08 2.23 6.11
CA LEU A 51 2.63 2.40 6.04
C LEU A 51 1.91 1.12 5.64
N ILE A 52 2.57 0.28 4.84
CA ILE A 52 2.02 -0.97 4.31
C ILE A 52 2.97 -2.13 4.59
N SER A 53 2.40 -3.33 4.68
CA SER A 53 3.11 -4.59 4.87
C SER A 53 2.73 -5.60 3.77
N GLY A 54 3.67 -6.47 3.45
CA GLY A 54 3.46 -7.61 2.55
C GLY A 54 3.05 -8.87 3.30
N TYR A 55 2.80 -9.92 2.55
CA TYR A 55 2.56 -11.26 3.07
C TYR A 55 3.88 -11.96 3.43
N LYS A 56 3.78 -13.03 4.22
CA LYS A 56 4.94 -13.82 4.67
C LYS A 56 5.75 -14.47 3.55
N ASP A 57 5.16 -14.60 2.37
CA ASP A 57 5.80 -15.14 1.17
C ASP A 57 6.60 -14.08 0.38
N GLY A 58 6.67 -12.83 0.87
CA GLY A 58 7.37 -11.73 0.20
C GLY A 58 6.53 -11.00 -0.84
N THR A 59 5.25 -11.36 -1.01
CA THR A 59 4.34 -10.72 -1.97
C THR A 59 3.57 -9.55 -1.36
N PHE A 60 3.14 -8.61 -2.20
CA PHE A 60 2.19 -7.55 -1.85
C PHE A 60 0.79 -7.83 -2.40
N ARG A 61 0.67 -8.59 -3.49
CA ARG A 61 -0.58 -8.90 -4.21
C ARG A 61 -1.34 -7.65 -4.62
N PRO A 62 -0.74 -6.80 -5.48
CA PRO A 62 -1.27 -5.46 -5.80
C PRO A 62 -2.69 -5.47 -6.36
N GLN A 63 -3.07 -6.53 -7.09
CA GLN A 63 -4.38 -6.64 -7.75
C GLN A 63 -5.47 -7.25 -6.87
N ASN A 64 -5.12 -7.77 -5.68
CA ASN A 64 -6.11 -8.32 -4.77
C ASN A 64 -6.99 -7.21 -4.21
N GLN A 65 -8.27 -7.54 -3.99
CA GLN A 65 -9.17 -6.67 -3.22
C GLN A 65 -8.61 -6.51 -1.81
N ILE A 66 -8.58 -5.28 -1.31
CA ILE A 66 -8.14 -5.01 0.05
C ILE A 66 -9.23 -5.40 1.05
N THR A 67 -8.83 -6.05 2.14
CA THR A 67 -9.72 -6.39 3.25
C THR A 67 -9.91 -5.21 4.20
N ARG A 68 -11.00 -5.22 4.97
CA ARG A 68 -11.24 -4.21 6.01
C ARG A 68 -10.13 -4.19 7.08
N ALA A 69 -9.53 -5.34 7.39
CA ALA A 69 -8.46 -5.43 8.38
C ALA A 69 -7.19 -4.74 7.87
N GLU A 70 -6.78 -5.02 6.63
CA GLU A 70 -5.62 -4.37 5.99
C GLU A 70 -5.83 -2.85 5.86
N VAL A 71 -7.04 -2.41 5.51
CA VAL A 71 -7.38 -0.97 5.50
C VAL A 71 -7.13 -0.32 6.85
N MET A 72 -7.58 -0.95 7.94
CA MET A 72 -7.42 -0.39 9.29
C MET A 72 -5.96 -0.36 9.75
N GLU A 73 -5.18 -1.39 9.39
CA GLU A 73 -3.73 -1.40 9.64
C GLU A 73 -3.04 -0.20 8.97
N ILE A 74 -3.31 0.01 7.68
CA ILE A 74 -2.69 1.10 6.91
C ILE A 74 -3.13 2.46 7.45
N ILE A 75 -4.42 2.63 7.78
CA ILE A 75 -4.93 3.90 8.37
C ILE A 75 -4.26 4.18 9.72
N ASN A 76 -4.10 3.17 10.57
CA ASN A 76 -3.43 3.33 11.86
C ASN A 76 -1.98 3.78 11.67
N ASN A 77 -1.25 3.19 10.70
CA ASN A 77 0.12 3.61 10.39
C ASN A 77 0.18 5.04 9.82
N VAL A 78 -0.70 5.37 8.87
CA VAL A 78 -0.80 6.72 8.27
C VAL A 78 -1.11 7.79 9.33
N LEU A 79 -1.95 7.48 10.31
CA LEU A 79 -2.32 8.40 11.38
C LEU A 79 -1.38 8.33 12.59
N PHE A 80 -0.28 7.57 12.51
CA PHE A 80 0.65 7.32 13.61
C PHE A 80 -0.06 6.87 14.90
N ARG A 81 -1.12 6.07 14.75
CA ARG A 81 -1.86 5.47 15.86
C ARG A 81 -1.40 4.04 16.08
N THR A 82 -0.44 3.86 16.94
CA THR A 82 -0.10 2.55 17.51
C THR A 82 -0.66 2.46 18.93
N PRO A 83 -1.23 1.32 19.36
CA PRO A 83 -1.50 1.12 20.77
C PRO A 83 -0.18 1.21 21.57
N ASP A 84 -0.25 1.83 22.75
CA ASP A 84 0.85 1.84 23.73
C ASP A 84 1.23 0.43 24.20
#